data_AF-A0A948B2D7-F1
#
_entry.id   AF-A0A948B2D7-F1
#
_cell.length_a   1.000
_cell.length_b   1.000
_cell.length_c   1.000
_cell.angle_alpha   90.00
_cell.angle_beta   90.00
_cell.angle_gamma   90.00
#
_symmetry.space_group_name_H-M   'P 1'
#
loop_
_entity.id
_entity.type
_entity.pdbx_description
1 polymer ?
#
loop_
_entity_poly.entity_id
_entity_poly.type
_entity_poly.pdbx_seq_one_letter_code
_entity_poly.pdbx_strand_id
1 'polypeptide(L)'
;MMRRIFPIMGKKVSGVGCQVSGVGVRYAVSTIHHPPFTIHSPPPSSKSGSALIVALWVLLILALLVSGFVFDMTIESGVTSYFRKRMKAQYLAQAGVAHAQSMIMRSQSVKADAPEEDEDEEAWIRALNLSKGLAVSGLTVEMGAGRFALDILPEQGRRNVHMLADEDWEEILDQANVPQEQWGALIDCFNDWVDKGDEHRLLGAESDDAFYEKRGYEVKNAPLDTIDELLLIKGFTAALVFGGPSEEEDSEPLAGIARWLTTWGDGKVNLNTASREVLLTVSGLNEQNVEALIEGRNGLDGEPGTKDDGFESVDKAMAFIGLTNPETSSRLTTKGESILRVVSIGEVEGVRNGIWCILRAADKKVMPLFWREEPLE
;
A
#
# COMPACT_ATOMS: atom_id res chain seq x y z
N MET A 1 -22.96 -57.60 23.46
CA MET A 1 -23.39 -57.80 24.86
C MET A 1 -24.68 -56.99 25.06
N MET A 2 -25.81 -57.70 25.27
CA MET A 2 -27.15 -57.24 25.75
C MET A 2 -27.75 -55.96 25.11
N ARG A 3 -28.71 -55.99 24.16
CA ARG A 3 -30.12 -56.46 24.21
C ARG A 3 -30.86 -56.14 25.52
N ARG A 4 -31.94 -55.36 25.43
CA ARG A 4 -33.23 -55.62 26.11
C ARG A 4 -34.41 -54.92 25.40
N ILE A 5 -35.06 -55.70 24.57
CA ILE A 5 -36.49 -55.63 24.23
C ILE A 5 -37.24 -56.33 25.36
N PHE A 6 -38.40 -55.84 25.79
CA PHE A 6 -39.42 -56.68 26.43
C PHE A 6 -40.83 -56.35 25.92
N PRO A 7 -41.74 -57.34 25.83
CA PRO A 7 -42.92 -57.31 24.97
C PRO A 7 -44.27 -57.33 25.71
N ILE A 8 -45.31 -56.93 24.96
CA ILE A 8 -46.66 -57.51 24.79
C ILE A 8 -47.20 -58.44 25.88
N MET A 9 -48.42 -58.16 26.37
CA MET A 9 -49.41 -59.21 26.63
C MET A 9 -50.85 -58.70 26.46
N GLY A 10 -51.53 -59.24 25.45
CA GLY A 10 -52.98 -59.28 25.39
C GLY A 10 -53.51 -60.54 26.08
N LYS A 11 -54.72 -60.46 26.64
CA LYS A 11 -55.51 -61.63 27.06
C LYS A 11 -56.91 -61.51 26.46
N LYS A 12 -57.20 -62.43 25.53
CA LYS A 12 -58.55 -62.89 25.19
C LYS A 12 -59.02 -63.84 26.28
N VAL A 13 -60.30 -63.77 26.63
CA VAL A 13 -61.04 -64.89 27.23
C VAL A 13 -62.28 -65.12 26.39
N SER A 14 -62.51 -66.38 26.08
CA SER A 14 -63.52 -66.94 25.20
C SER A 14 -64.35 -67.96 25.95
N GLY A 15 -65.62 -68.10 25.53
CA GLY A 15 -66.43 -69.31 25.70
C GLY A 15 -67.42 -69.26 26.87
N VAL A 16 -68.55 -69.96 26.89
CA VAL A 16 -69.28 -70.90 26.01
C VAL A 16 -70.71 -70.88 26.61
N GLY A 17 -71.80 -70.66 25.88
CA GLY A 17 -72.61 -71.68 25.19
C GLY A 17 -73.76 -72.22 26.07
N CYS A 18 -75.01 -72.22 25.57
CA CYS A 18 -76.02 -73.25 25.86
C CYS A 18 -77.21 -73.17 24.89
N GLN A 19 -77.67 -74.34 24.45
CA GLN A 19 -78.68 -74.64 23.43
C GLN A 19 -80.13 -74.71 23.97
N VAL A 20 -81.04 -74.16 23.15
CA VAL A 20 -82.27 -74.77 22.56
C VAL A 20 -83.51 -75.10 23.41
N SER A 21 -84.62 -74.48 23.01
CA SER A 21 -86.00 -74.98 22.75
C SER A 21 -86.93 -73.74 22.82
N GLY A 22 -87.82 -73.41 21.90
CA GLY A 22 -88.67 -74.21 21.04
C GLY A 22 -90.11 -74.09 21.55
N VAL A 23 -90.85 -73.01 21.23
CA VAL A 23 -92.33 -72.96 21.13
C VAL A 23 -92.70 -71.71 20.32
N GLY A 24 -93.48 -71.90 19.25
CA GLY A 24 -94.09 -70.81 18.50
C GLY A 24 -95.37 -70.33 19.16
N VAL A 25 -95.51 -69.01 19.32
CA VAL A 25 -96.78 -68.33 19.59
C VAL A 25 -96.79 -67.06 18.73
N ARG A 26 -97.75 -66.98 17.81
CA ARG A 26 -98.09 -65.75 17.08
C ARG A 26 -99.10 -64.97 17.92
N TYR A 27 -98.86 -63.73 18.31
CA TYR A 27 -99.90 -62.69 18.42
C TYR A 27 -99.29 -61.28 18.46
N ALA A 28 -99.96 -60.37 17.75
CA ALA A 28 -100.03 -58.91 17.88
C ALA A 28 -98.74 -58.07 17.76
N VAL A 29 -98.65 -57.39 16.61
CA VAL A 29 -97.84 -56.17 16.40
C VAL A 29 -98.37 -55.10 17.35
N SER A 30 -97.49 -54.56 18.21
CA SER A 30 -97.73 -53.32 18.94
C SER A 30 -96.46 -52.48 18.97
N THR A 31 -96.67 -51.19 18.75
CA THR A 31 -95.72 -50.19 18.29
C THR A 31 -94.67 -49.84 19.35
N ILE A 32 -93.41 -49.84 18.94
CA ILE A 32 -92.23 -49.51 19.78
C ILE A 32 -92.11 -47.99 19.93
N HIS A 33 -92.07 -47.50 21.18
CA HIS A 33 -91.37 -46.28 21.56
C HIS A 33 -90.62 -46.51 22.87
N HIS A 34 -89.32 -46.78 22.77
CA HIS A 34 -88.41 -46.81 23.92
C HIS A 34 -87.98 -45.38 24.29
N PRO A 35 -87.88 -45.03 25.59
CA PRO A 35 -87.30 -43.77 26.03
C PRO A 35 -85.79 -43.71 25.69
N PRO A 36 -85.24 -42.52 25.42
CA PRO A 36 -83.87 -42.38 24.95
C PRO A 36 -82.85 -42.80 26.02
N PHE A 37 -81.96 -43.70 25.62
CA PHE A 37 -80.81 -44.18 26.35
C PHE A 37 -79.74 -43.07 26.41
N THR A 38 -79.47 -42.53 27.60
CA THR A 38 -78.40 -41.55 27.81
C THR A 38 -77.04 -42.23 27.85
N ILE A 39 -76.22 -42.01 26.82
CA ILE A 39 -74.81 -42.41 26.78
C ILE A 39 -73.99 -41.29 27.44
N HIS A 40 -73.47 -41.51 28.65
CA HIS A 40 -72.39 -40.67 29.19
C HIS A 40 -71.09 -40.98 28.43
N SER A 41 -70.70 -40.10 27.52
CA SER A 41 -69.35 -40.12 26.94
C SER A 41 -68.34 -39.66 27.99
N PRO A 42 -67.18 -40.34 28.18
CA PRO A 42 -66.10 -39.78 29.00
C PRO A 42 -65.61 -38.48 28.34
N PRO A 43 -65.21 -37.46 29.13
CA PRO A 43 -64.71 -36.22 28.56
C PRO A 43 -63.48 -36.52 27.70
N PRO A 44 -63.33 -35.88 26.52
CA PRO A 44 -62.13 -36.05 25.71
C PRO A 44 -60.92 -35.59 26.52
N SER A 45 -59.94 -36.48 26.72
CA SER A 45 -58.65 -36.10 27.29
C SER A 45 -58.05 -35.01 26.41
N SER A 46 -57.83 -33.81 26.96
CA SER A 46 -57.22 -32.70 26.26
C SER A 46 -55.84 -33.13 25.75
N LYS A 47 -55.70 -33.36 24.44
CA LYS A 47 -54.39 -33.55 23.82
C LYS A 47 -53.67 -32.20 23.83
N SER A 48 -52.59 -32.17 24.59
CA SER A 48 -51.76 -31.03 24.92
C SER A 48 -51.29 -30.24 23.68
N GLY A 49 -51.38 -28.91 23.73
CA GLY A 49 -50.84 -27.98 22.73
C GLY A 49 -49.30 -27.90 22.69
N SER A 50 -48.59 -28.96 23.10
CA SER A 50 -47.13 -29.01 23.20
C SER A 50 -46.43 -29.20 21.85
N ALA A 51 -47.11 -29.78 20.85
CA ALA A 51 -46.52 -30.01 19.53
C ALA A 51 -46.12 -28.71 18.80
N LEU A 52 -46.91 -27.63 18.96
CA LEU A 52 -46.60 -26.33 18.37
C LEU A 52 -45.37 -25.69 19.01
N ILE A 53 -45.22 -25.83 20.33
CA ILE A 53 -44.06 -25.32 21.07
C ILE A 53 -42.79 -26.04 20.61
N VAL A 54 -42.83 -27.38 20.50
CA VAL A 54 -41.70 -28.16 19.99
C VAL A 54 -41.37 -27.77 18.55
N ALA A 55 -42.36 -27.60 17.68
CA ALA A 55 -42.15 -27.15 16.31
C ALA A 55 -41.49 -25.76 16.25
N LEU A 56 -41.95 -24.80 17.06
CA LEU A 56 -41.35 -23.47 17.14
C LEU A 56 -39.92 -23.50 17.67
N TRP A 57 -39.61 -24.33 18.66
CA TRP A 57 -38.24 -24.50 19.16
C TRP A 57 -37.32 -25.11 18.10
N VAL A 58 -37.79 -26.13 17.38
CA VAL A 58 -37.03 -26.73 16.27
C VAL A 58 -36.79 -25.71 15.16
N LEU A 59 -37.80 -24.91 14.79
CA LEU A 59 -37.66 -23.84 13.81
C LEU A 59 -36.70 -22.75 14.28
N LEU A 60 -36.75 -22.37 15.56
CA LEU A 60 -35.83 -21.39 16.15
C LEU A 60 -34.39 -21.89 16.10
N ILE A 61 -34.14 -23.12 16.54
CA ILE A 61 -32.80 -23.73 16.52
C ILE A 61 -32.29 -23.85 15.07
N LEU A 62 -33.16 -24.27 14.14
CA LEU A 62 -32.82 -24.37 12.73
C LEU A 62 -32.49 -23.00 12.13
N ALA A 63 -33.27 -21.96 12.44
CA ALA A 63 -33.02 -20.60 11.96
C ALA A 63 -31.69 -20.04 12.48
N LEU A 64 -31.36 -20.29 13.76
CA LEU A 64 -30.06 -19.89 14.33
C LEU A 64 -28.90 -20.61 13.65
N LEU A 65 -29.02 -21.91 13.37
CA LEU A 65 -28.00 -22.69 12.67
C LEU A 65 -27.79 -22.17 11.24
N VAL A 66 -28.88 -21.99 10.49
CA VAL A 66 -28.82 -21.45 9.12
C VAL A 66 -28.22 -20.04 9.11
N SER A 67 -28.59 -19.19 10.07
CA SER A 67 -28.01 -17.85 10.19
C SER A 67 -26.51 -17.88 10.46
N GLY A 68 -26.03 -18.77 11.33
CA GLY A 68 -24.60 -18.95 11.58
C GLY A 68 -23.85 -19.37 10.32
N PHE A 69 -24.38 -20.35 9.57
CA PHE A 69 -23.79 -20.78 8.30
C PHE A 69 -23.76 -19.67 7.25
N VAL A 70 -24.84 -18.90 7.11
CA VAL A 70 -24.88 -17.76 6.18
C VAL A 70 -23.84 -16.71 6.57
N PHE A 71 -23.72 -16.41 7.87
CA PHE A 71 -22.71 -15.47 8.36
C PHE A 71 -21.29 -15.96 8.00
N ASP A 72 -20.94 -17.20 8.35
CA ASP A 72 -19.63 -17.77 8.04
C ASP A 72 -19.33 -17.75 6.53
N MET A 73 -20.30 -18.14 5.70
CA MET A 73 -20.17 -18.13 4.24
C MET A 73 -19.97 -16.71 3.69
N THR A 74 -20.66 -15.70 4.23
CA THR A 74 -20.47 -14.30 3.79
C THR A 74 -19.07 -13.78 4.12
N ILE A 75 -18.54 -14.11 5.31
CA ILE A 75 -17.19 -13.74 5.71
C ILE A 75 -16.16 -14.46 4.83
N GLU A 76 -16.28 -15.77 4.66
CA GLU A 76 -15.35 -16.57 3.86
C GLU A 76 -15.34 -16.13 2.38
N SER A 77 -16.52 -15.84 1.82
CA SER A 77 -16.65 -15.27 0.47
C SER A 77 -15.98 -13.90 0.36
N GLY A 78 -16.13 -13.04 1.37
CA GLY A 78 -15.48 -11.73 1.42
C GLY A 78 -13.95 -11.85 1.44
N VAL A 79 -13.41 -12.69 2.32
CA VAL A 79 -11.97 -12.96 2.44
C VAL A 79 -11.40 -13.54 1.15
N THR A 80 -12.08 -14.53 0.56
CA THR A 80 -11.64 -15.16 -0.69
C THR A 80 -11.65 -14.16 -1.86
N SER A 81 -12.69 -13.33 -1.93
CA SER A 81 -12.78 -12.27 -2.94
C SER A 81 -11.64 -11.25 -2.77
N TYR A 82 -11.40 -10.78 -1.55
CA TYR A 82 -10.31 -9.85 -1.24
C TYR A 82 -8.94 -10.46 -1.58
N PHE A 83 -8.67 -11.70 -1.17
CA PHE A 83 -7.41 -12.40 -1.48
C PHE A 83 -7.18 -12.47 -2.99
N ARG A 84 -8.20 -12.85 -3.76
CA ARG A 84 -8.12 -12.89 -5.23
C ARG A 84 -7.85 -11.51 -5.83
N LYS A 85 -8.52 -10.46 -5.34
CA LYS A 85 -8.29 -9.08 -5.80
C LYS A 85 -6.88 -8.60 -5.47
N ARG A 86 -6.40 -8.87 -4.25
CA ARG A 86 -5.05 -8.54 -3.80
C ARG A 86 -3.97 -9.19 -4.66
N MET A 87 -4.10 -10.49 -4.95
CA MET A 87 -3.17 -11.18 -5.85
C MET A 87 -3.15 -10.52 -7.24
N LYS A 88 -4.32 -10.18 -7.80
CA LYS A 88 -4.39 -9.48 -9.08
C LYS A 88 -3.76 -8.08 -9.03
N ALA A 89 -4.02 -7.31 -7.96
CA ALA A 89 -3.42 -5.99 -7.75
C ALA A 89 -1.89 -6.06 -7.65
N GLN A 90 -1.36 -7.06 -6.93
CA GLN A 90 0.07 -7.35 -6.88
C GLN A 90 0.65 -7.62 -8.28
N TYR A 91 0.03 -8.49 -9.08
CA TYR A 91 0.51 -8.74 -10.45
C TYR A 91 0.38 -7.53 -11.37
N LEU A 92 -0.62 -6.67 -11.17
CA LEU A 92 -0.74 -5.39 -11.89
C LEU A 92 0.41 -4.43 -11.52
N ALA A 93 0.78 -4.34 -10.25
CA ALA A 93 1.95 -3.56 -9.83
C ALA A 93 3.25 -4.12 -10.46
N GLN A 94 3.41 -5.44 -10.48
CA GLN A 94 4.57 -6.07 -11.14
C GLN A 94 4.60 -5.77 -12.65
N ALA A 95 3.42 -5.76 -13.30
CA ALA A 95 3.32 -5.39 -14.70
C ALA A 95 3.68 -3.91 -14.94
N GLY A 96 3.33 -3.01 -14.03
CA GLY A 96 3.77 -1.62 -14.11
C GLY A 96 5.28 -1.46 -13.97
N VAL A 97 5.94 -2.24 -13.10
CA VAL A 97 7.41 -2.27 -13.04
C VAL A 97 8.03 -2.81 -14.34
N ALA A 98 7.46 -3.88 -14.92
CA ALA A 98 7.92 -4.39 -16.21
C ALA A 98 7.73 -3.37 -17.34
N HIS A 99 6.61 -2.63 -17.31
CA HIS A 99 6.34 -1.52 -18.23
C HIS A 99 7.39 -0.41 -18.08
N ALA A 100 7.73 -0.06 -16.83
CA ALA A 100 8.78 0.91 -16.53
C ALA A 100 10.14 0.45 -17.08
N GLN A 101 10.54 -0.80 -16.83
CA GLN A 101 11.77 -1.36 -17.38
C GLN A 101 11.83 -1.26 -18.90
N SER A 102 10.71 -1.54 -19.59
CA SER A 102 10.63 -1.39 -21.05
C SER A 102 10.82 0.06 -21.50
N MET A 103 10.20 1.02 -20.82
CA MET A 103 10.34 2.44 -21.16
C MET A 103 11.77 2.95 -20.91
N ILE A 104 12.39 2.54 -19.82
CA ILE A 104 13.79 2.87 -19.48
C ILE A 104 14.78 2.23 -20.46
N MET A 105 14.50 1.01 -20.93
CA MET A 105 15.32 0.39 -21.97
C MET A 105 15.21 1.13 -23.30
N ARG A 106 14.01 1.60 -23.65
CA ARG A 106 13.76 2.37 -24.87
C ARG A 106 14.44 3.74 -24.81
N SER A 107 14.40 4.42 -23.66
CA SER A 107 15.05 5.74 -23.49
C SER A 107 16.57 5.70 -23.73
N GLN A 108 17.24 4.58 -23.40
CA GLN A 108 18.67 4.40 -23.68
C GLN A 108 19.04 4.35 -25.17
N SER A 109 18.05 4.18 -26.06
CA SER A 109 18.26 4.06 -27.51
C SER A 109 17.41 5.01 -28.35
N VAL A 110 16.63 5.89 -27.71
CA VAL A 110 15.74 6.82 -28.40
C VAL A 110 16.56 7.85 -29.20
N LYS A 111 16.09 8.19 -30.39
CA LYS A 111 16.67 9.25 -31.22
C LYS A 111 15.83 10.52 -31.08
N ALA A 112 16.50 11.66 -31.01
CA ALA A 112 15.85 12.96 -30.80
C ALA A 112 15.17 13.52 -32.05
N ASP A 113 15.52 13.06 -33.26
CA ASP A 113 15.10 13.69 -34.51
C ASP A 113 13.60 13.53 -34.79
N ALA A 114 13.10 12.29 -34.71
CA ALA A 114 11.71 11.93 -34.97
C ALA A 114 11.40 10.51 -34.46
N PRO A 115 10.12 10.21 -34.19
CA PRO A 115 9.67 8.83 -33.97
C PRO A 115 9.91 7.97 -35.21
N GLU A 116 10.06 6.66 -35.03
CA GLU A 116 10.05 5.70 -36.14
C GLU A 116 8.65 5.64 -36.79
N GLU A 117 8.56 5.21 -38.06
CA GLU A 117 7.32 5.33 -38.88
C GLU A 117 6.05 4.72 -38.23
N ASP A 118 6.19 3.68 -37.42
CA ASP A 118 5.10 2.98 -36.73
C ASP A 118 5.09 3.21 -35.21
N GLU A 119 5.90 4.15 -34.71
CA GLU A 119 6.07 4.39 -33.29
C GLU A 119 5.00 5.34 -32.75
N ASP A 120 4.37 4.96 -31.64
CA ASP A 120 3.43 5.82 -30.93
C ASP A 120 4.14 7.09 -30.43
N GLU A 121 3.64 8.26 -30.84
CA GLU A 121 4.27 9.56 -30.60
C GLU A 121 4.36 9.88 -29.11
N GLU A 122 3.31 9.61 -28.32
CA GLU A 122 3.36 9.84 -26.88
C GLU A 122 4.39 8.94 -26.19
N ALA A 123 4.47 7.67 -26.60
CA ALA A 123 5.46 6.75 -26.06
C ALA A 123 6.89 7.15 -26.47
N TRP A 124 7.07 7.73 -27.66
CA TRP A 124 8.35 8.28 -28.11
C TRP A 124 8.73 9.51 -27.28
N ILE A 125 7.81 10.46 -27.07
CA ILE A 125 8.03 11.65 -26.23
C ILE A 125 8.41 11.24 -24.80
N ARG A 126 7.70 10.27 -24.21
CA ARG A 126 8.05 9.78 -22.86
C ARG A 126 9.44 9.16 -22.80
N ALA A 127 9.82 8.36 -23.81
CA ALA A 127 11.17 7.79 -23.88
C ALA A 127 12.23 8.88 -24.07
N LEU A 128 11.95 9.90 -24.90
CA LEU A 128 12.83 11.04 -25.12
C LEU A 128 13.02 11.86 -23.82
N ASN A 129 11.93 12.17 -23.13
CA ASN A 129 11.97 12.93 -21.88
C ASN A 129 12.70 12.16 -20.77
N LEU A 130 12.51 10.84 -20.66
CA LEU A 130 13.32 9.99 -19.77
C LEU A 130 14.81 10.04 -20.11
N SER A 131 15.19 10.03 -21.40
CA SER A 131 16.60 10.12 -21.81
C SER A 131 17.24 11.46 -21.45
N LYS A 132 16.44 12.53 -21.39
CA LYS A 132 16.81 13.85 -20.88
C LYS A 132 16.71 13.96 -19.34
N GLY A 133 16.53 12.84 -18.65
CA GLY A 133 16.44 12.82 -17.18
C GLY A 133 15.19 13.52 -16.62
N LEU A 134 14.10 13.63 -17.37
CA LEU A 134 12.80 13.99 -16.79
C LEU A 134 12.14 12.77 -16.14
N ALA A 135 11.25 13.05 -15.20
CA ALA A 135 10.37 12.06 -14.61
C ALA A 135 9.19 11.73 -15.54
N VAL A 136 8.65 10.51 -15.40
CA VAL A 136 7.31 10.16 -15.88
C VAL A 136 6.45 9.91 -14.65
N SER A 137 5.40 10.71 -14.45
CA SER A 137 4.56 10.62 -13.25
C SER A 137 3.09 10.49 -13.62
N GLY A 138 2.33 9.73 -12.83
CA GLY A 138 0.88 9.59 -12.96
C GLY A 138 0.41 8.76 -14.16
N LEU A 139 1.29 7.99 -14.81
CA LEU A 139 0.90 7.16 -15.94
C LEU A 139 -0.03 6.04 -15.45
N THR A 140 -1.27 6.02 -15.96
CA THR A 140 -2.25 4.99 -15.62
C THR A 140 -2.54 4.12 -16.84
N VAL A 141 -2.45 2.80 -16.67
CA VAL A 141 -2.69 1.83 -17.75
C VAL A 141 -3.72 0.81 -17.28
N GLU A 142 -4.81 0.68 -18.04
CA GLU A 142 -5.82 -0.35 -17.85
C GLU A 142 -5.30 -1.69 -18.39
N MET A 143 -5.36 -2.74 -17.57
CA MET A 143 -4.90 -4.08 -17.96
C MET A 143 -5.74 -5.18 -17.30
N GLY A 144 -6.39 -6.00 -18.12
CA GLY A 144 -7.17 -7.14 -17.65
C GLY A 144 -8.37 -6.72 -16.80
N ALA A 145 -8.30 -6.97 -15.49
CA ALA A 145 -9.41 -6.74 -14.55
C ALA A 145 -9.25 -5.48 -13.68
N GLY A 146 -8.25 -4.66 -13.95
CA GLY A 146 -7.96 -3.45 -13.20
C GLY A 146 -6.93 -2.60 -13.94
N ARG A 147 -6.17 -1.81 -13.18
CA ARG A 147 -5.18 -0.88 -13.73
C ARG A 147 -3.92 -0.85 -12.88
N PHE A 148 -2.85 -0.28 -13.42
CA PHE A 148 -1.73 0.17 -12.62
C PHE A 148 -1.45 1.66 -12.85
N ALA A 149 -1.07 2.35 -11.79
CA ALA A 149 -0.43 3.66 -11.85
C ALA A 149 1.09 3.49 -11.76
N LEU A 150 1.84 4.34 -12.44
CA LEU A 150 3.29 4.25 -12.57
C LEU A 150 3.95 5.63 -12.52
N ASP A 151 4.94 5.75 -11.62
CA ASP A 151 5.91 6.83 -11.58
C ASP A 151 7.33 6.28 -11.83
N ILE A 152 8.12 7.02 -12.60
CA ILE A 152 9.53 6.78 -12.86
C ILE A 152 10.26 8.09 -12.58
N LEU A 153 11.07 8.09 -11.52
CA LEU A 153 11.71 9.28 -10.97
C LEU A 153 13.23 9.07 -10.95
N PRO A 154 14.02 9.88 -11.66
CA PRO A 154 15.47 9.95 -11.47
C PRO A 154 15.85 10.20 -10.01
N GLU A 155 16.72 9.38 -9.43
CA GLU A 155 17.18 9.58 -8.04
C GLU A 155 18.03 10.85 -7.89
N GLN A 156 18.67 11.31 -8.97
CA GLN A 156 19.35 12.62 -9.01
C GLN A 156 18.40 13.81 -8.86
N GLY A 157 17.07 13.60 -8.88
CA GLY A 157 16.11 14.63 -8.44
C GLY A 157 16.16 14.92 -6.93
N ARG A 158 16.98 14.18 -6.17
CA ARG A 158 17.21 14.29 -4.74
C ARG A 158 18.71 14.37 -4.45
N ARG A 159 19.07 14.71 -3.21
CA ARG A 159 20.44 14.73 -2.72
C ARG A 159 20.86 13.37 -2.21
N ASN A 160 21.98 12.83 -2.70
CA ASN A 160 22.56 11.64 -2.11
C ASN A 160 23.17 12.00 -0.74
N VAL A 161 22.57 11.49 0.33
CA VAL A 161 22.93 11.75 1.71
C VAL A 161 24.38 11.37 2.04
N HIS A 162 24.94 10.36 1.35
CA HIS A 162 26.32 9.90 1.55
C HIS A 162 27.37 10.80 0.89
N MET A 163 26.94 11.77 0.09
CA MET A 163 27.82 12.67 -0.68
C MET A 163 27.66 14.15 -0.25
N LEU A 164 26.90 14.41 0.82
CA LEU A 164 26.71 15.75 1.35
C LEU A 164 27.95 16.19 2.11
N ALA A 165 28.45 17.38 1.80
CA ALA A 165 29.37 18.10 2.69
C ALA A 165 28.58 18.78 3.81
N ASP A 166 29.27 19.26 4.85
CA ASP A 166 28.65 19.97 5.96
C ASP A 166 27.83 21.18 5.47
N GLU A 167 28.38 21.96 4.53
CA GLU A 167 27.67 23.09 3.91
C GLU A 167 26.38 22.66 3.19
N ASP A 168 26.37 21.47 2.58
CA ASP A 168 25.16 20.96 1.92
C ASP A 168 24.10 20.52 2.95
N TRP A 169 24.53 20.00 4.09
CA TRP A 169 23.64 19.69 5.21
C TRP A 169 23.04 20.95 5.81
N GLU A 170 23.84 21.99 6.03
CA GLU A 170 23.38 23.29 6.52
C GLU A 170 22.27 23.85 5.62
N GLU A 171 22.45 23.84 4.30
CA GLU A 171 21.42 24.27 3.35
C GLU A 171 20.16 23.40 3.42
N ILE A 172 20.28 22.07 3.56
CA ILE A 172 19.13 21.16 3.70
C ILE A 172 18.34 21.46 4.99
N LEU A 173 19.05 21.72 6.08
CA LEU A 173 18.46 22.02 7.39
C LEU A 173 17.81 23.41 7.39
N ASP A 174 18.42 24.39 6.73
CA ASP A 174 17.83 25.72 6.51
C ASP A 174 16.51 25.63 5.74
N GLN A 175 16.51 24.94 4.59
CA GLN A 175 15.29 24.74 3.79
C GLN A 175 14.21 23.97 4.57
N ALA A 176 14.58 23.18 5.58
CA ALA A 176 13.67 22.45 6.46
C ALA A 176 13.15 23.27 7.66
N ASN A 177 13.54 24.54 7.80
CA ASN A 177 13.26 25.41 8.94
C ASN A 177 13.84 24.88 10.27
N VAL A 178 14.98 24.19 10.22
CA VAL A 178 15.65 23.70 11.43
C VAL A 178 16.45 24.84 12.07
N PRO A 179 16.33 25.10 13.37
CA PRO A 179 17.12 26.12 14.05
C PRO A 179 18.63 25.87 13.92
N GLN A 180 19.39 26.92 13.59
CA GLN A 180 20.81 26.85 13.24
C GLN A 180 21.69 26.27 14.36
N GLU A 181 21.30 26.50 15.61
CA GLU A 181 21.95 25.96 16.80
C GLU A 181 21.92 24.42 16.87
N GLN A 182 21.01 23.76 16.16
CA GLN A 182 20.90 22.31 16.12
C GLN A 182 21.77 21.68 15.03
N TRP A 183 22.19 22.46 14.02
CA TRP A 183 22.83 21.93 12.82
C TRP A 183 24.12 21.18 13.14
N GLY A 184 25.01 21.77 13.95
CA GLY A 184 26.29 21.14 14.29
C GLY A 184 26.12 19.79 14.98
N ALA A 185 25.15 19.67 15.89
CA ALA A 185 24.87 18.40 16.58
C ALA A 185 24.28 17.34 15.63
N LEU A 186 23.37 17.75 14.73
CA LEU A 186 22.76 16.84 13.74
C LEU A 186 23.81 16.33 12.73
N ILE A 187 24.65 17.22 12.22
CA ILE A 187 25.71 16.89 11.26
C ILE A 187 26.76 15.98 11.90
N ASP A 188 27.24 16.31 13.11
CA ASP A 188 28.21 15.47 13.84
C ASP A 188 27.63 14.08 14.14
N CYS A 189 26.37 14.00 14.64
CA CYS A 189 25.73 12.71 14.94
C CYS A 189 25.50 11.87 13.67
N PHE A 190 25.16 12.50 12.53
CA PHE A 190 25.05 11.79 11.25
C PHE A 190 26.41 11.24 10.79
N ASN A 191 27.46 12.05 10.90
CA ASN A 191 28.80 11.66 10.47
C ASN A 191 29.37 10.53 11.35
N ASP A 192 29.16 10.57 12.68
CA ASP A 192 29.53 9.49 13.60
C ASP A 192 28.76 8.20 13.27
N TRP A 193 27.46 8.29 12.96
CA TRP A 193 26.66 7.11 12.60
C TRP A 193 27.17 6.36 11.36
N VAL A 194 27.73 7.08 10.39
CA VAL A 194 28.11 6.55 9.07
C VAL A 194 29.59 6.17 8.98
N ASP A 195 30.46 6.87 9.71
CA ASP A 195 31.89 6.60 9.65
C ASP A 195 32.27 5.28 10.34
N LYS A 196 33.51 4.81 10.17
CA LYS A 196 33.92 3.49 10.68
C LYS A 196 34.60 3.56 12.06
N GLY A 197 34.74 4.78 12.59
CA GLY A 197 35.39 5.01 13.86
C GLY A 197 34.47 4.65 15.02
N ASP A 198 35.04 4.70 16.21
CA ASP A 198 34.28 4.70 17.47
C ASP A 198 34.62 6.01 18.24
N GLU A 199 35.18 7.01 17.56
CA GLU A 199 35.56 8.31 18.13
C GLU A 199 34.48 9.33 17.79
N HIS A 200 33.77 9.81 18.81
CA HIS A 200 32.71 10.79 18.60
C HIS A 200 33.28 12.19 18.28
N ARG A 201 32.60 12.92 17.39
CA ARG A 201 32.87 14.34 17.12
C ARG A 201 32.46 15.23 18.31
N LEU A 202 32.72 16.55 18.22
CA LEU A 202 32.51 17.48 19.33
C LEU A 202 31.06 17.49 19.85
N LEU A 203 30.09 17.45 18.94
CA LEU A 203 28.65 17.39 19.24
C LEU A 203 28.03 16.07 18.78
N GLY A 204 28.87 15.08 18.47
CA GLY A 204 28.48 13.79 17.94
C GLY A 204 28.04 12.78 19.02
N ALA A 205 27.83 11.53 18.60
CA ALA A 205 27.45 10.44 19.49
C ALA A 205 27.81 9.08 18.86
N GLU A 206 28.49 8.27 19.65
CA GLU A 206 28.88 6.88 19.35
C GLU A 206 28.07 5.90 20.21
N SER A 207 28.29 4.60 20.04
CA SER A 207 27.49 3.55 20.72
C SER A 207 27.45 3.65 22.25
N ASP A 208 28.42 4.32 22.89
CA ASP A 208 28.50 4.55 24.33
C ASP A 208 27.70 5.79 24.80
N ASP A 209 27.11 6.57 23.89
CA ASP A 209 26.22 7.67 24.25
C ASP A 209 24.93 7.14 24.89
N ALA A 210 24.49 7.82 25.96
CA ALA A 210 23.29 7.44 26.72
C ALA A 210 22.01 7.34 25.86
N PHE A 211 21.94 8.04 24.73
CA PHE A 211 20.84 7.93 23.77
C PHE A 211 20.72 6.51 23.19
N TYR A 212 21.84 5.93 22.77
CA TYR A 212 21.93 4.61 22.15
C TYR A 212 21.86 3.50 23.20
N GLU A 213 22.58 3.63 24.32
CA GLU A 213 22.52 2.68 25.45
C GLU A 213 21.07 2.46 25.93
N LYS A 214 20.29 3.54 26.08
CA LYS A 214 18.90 3.47 26.53
C LYS A 214 17.98 2.78 25.53
N ARG A 215 18.28 2.89 24.23
CA ARG A 215 17.48 2.27 23.15
C ARG A 215 17.88 0.83 22.87
N GLY A 216 19.08 0.42 23.28
CA GLY A 216 19.56 -0.96 23.16
C GLY A 216 19.99 -1.33 21.74
N TYR A 217 20.46 -0.36 20.96
CA TYR A 217 21.14 -0.59 19.69
C TYR A 217 22.40 0.27 19.60
N GLU A 218 23.33 -0.17 18.76
CA GLU A 218 24.62 0.47 18.52
C GLU A 218 24.56 1.36 17.27
N VAL A 219 25.50 2.30 17.14
CA VAL A 219 25.69 3.02 15.89
C VAL A 219 26.09 2.06 14.77
N LYS A 220 25.71 2.38 13.53
CA LYS A 220 25.83 1.43 12.42
C LYS A 220 27.26 1.29 11.90
N ASN A 221 28.01 2.38 11.95
CA ASN A 221 29.35 2.52 11.39
C ASN A 221 29.46 2.13 9.90
N ALA A 222 28.40 2.46 9.16
CA ALA A 222 28.26 2.18 7.74
C ALA A 222 27.25 3.12 7.07
N PRO A 223 27.29 3.26 5.73
CA PRO A 223 26.27 3.99 4.99
C PRO A 223 24.85 3.54 5.30
N LEU A 224 23.91 4.50 5.28
CA LEU A 224 22.48 4.22 5.37
C LEU A 224 22.03 3.31 4.22
N ASP A 225 21.23 2.28 4.51
CA ASP A 225 20.55 1.48 3.48
C ASP A 225 19.29 2.23 3.00
N THR A 226 18.59 2.87 3.94
CA THR A 226 17.36 3.66 3.69
C THR A 226 17.39 5.00 4.40
N ILE A 227 16.62 5.98 3.90
CA ILE A 227 16.48 7.30 4.54
C ILE A 227 15.79 7.21 5.90
N ASP A 228 14.92 6.21 6.11
CA ASP A 228 14.19 6.01 7.36
C ASP A 228 15.15 5.69 8.53
N GLU A 229 16.37 5.20 8.25
CA GLU A 229 17.41 5.00 9.27
C GLU A 229 17.86 6.30 9.94
N LEU A 230 17.60 7.47 9.35
CA LEU A 230 17.85 8.75 10.03
C LEU A 230 17.15 8.79 11.40
N LEU A 231 15.98 8.15 11.56
CA LEU A 231 15.27 8.09 12.86
C LEU A 231 16.02 7.34 13.97
N LEU A 232 17.05 6.56 13.60
CA LEU A 232 17.90 5.86 14.55
C LEU A 232 19.02 6.75 15.07
N ILE A 233 19.33 7.86 14.39
CA ILE A 233 20.40 8.77 14.72
C ILE A 233 19.92 9.75 15.80
N LYS A 234 20.77 10.01 16.79
CA LYS A 234 20.50 11.00 17.83
C LYS A 234 20.16 12.37 17.21
N GLY A 235 19.07 12.98 17.69
CA GLY A 235 18.59 14.29 17.23
C GLY A 235 17.64 14.24 16.02
N PHE A 236 17.64 13.17 15.23
CA PHE A 236 16.77 13.05 14.06
C PHE A 236 15.36 12.59 14.45
N THR A 237 14.47 13.56 14.68
CA THR A 237 13.08 13.32 15.07
C THR A 237 12.20 12.99 13.86
N ALA A 238 11.02 12.39 14.12
CA ALA A 238 10.04 12.15 13.06
C ALA A 238 9.57 13.45 12.37
N ALA A 239 9.49 14.56 13.12
CA ALA A 239 9.16 15.87 12.58
C ALA A 239 10.28 16.41 11.67
N LEU A 240 11.55 16.23 12.03
CA LEU A 240 12.68 16.59 11.16
C LEU A 240 12.72 15.75 9.90
N VAL A 241 12.53 14.43 10.01
CA VAL A 241 12.68 13.49 8.90
C VAL A 241 11.49 13.57 7.94
N PHE A 242 10.26 13.52 8.45
CA PHE A 242 9.04 13.45 7.60
C PHE A 242 8.22 14.74 7.56
N GLY A 243 8.58 15.74 8.36
CA GLY A 243 7.84 16.98 8.50
C GLY A 243 6.87 16.91 9.68
N GLY A 244 6.60 18.06 10.29
CA GLY A 244 5.75 18.12 11.47
C GLY A 244 5.88 19.43 12.23
N PRO A 245 5.17 19.58 13.36
CA PRO A 245 5.36 20.72 14.24
C PRO A 245 6.81 20.76 14.75
N SER A 246 7.36 21.97 14.85
CA SER A 246 8.63 22.17 15.57
C SER A 246 8.44 21.88 17.06
N GLU A 247 9.52 21.47 17.73
CA GLU A 247 9.53 21.30 19.19
C GLU A 247 9.51 22.65 19.93
N GLU A 248 9.94 23.72 19.25
CA GLU A 248 9.91 25.07 19.78
C GLU A 248 8.53 25.70 19.60
N GLU A 249 7.99 26.21 20.70
CA GLU A 249 6.74 26.96 20.73
C GLU A 249 6.92 28.24 19.88
N ASP A 250 6.01 28.48 18.92
CA ASP A 250 6.02 29.58 17.95
C ASP A 250 7.01 29.48 16.76
N SER A 251 7.74 28.37 16.60
CA SER A 251 8.58 28.14 15.41
C SER A 251 7.79 27.57 14.23
N GLU A 252 8.21 27.90 13.01
CA GLU A 252 7.61 27.37 11.77
C GLU A 252 7.67 25.83 11.75
N PRO A 253 6.66 25.15 11.17
CA PRO A 253 6.71 23.70 11.01
C PRO A 253 7.93 23.25 10.21
N LEU A 254 8.50 22.12 10.63
CA LEU A 254 9.59 21.48 9.90
C LEU A 254 9.05 20.89 8.60
N ALA A 255 9.75 21.15 7.50
CA ALA A 255 9.31 20.68 6.19
C ALA A 255 9.49 19.16 6.01
N GLY A 256 10.43 18.54 6.72
CA GLY A 256 10.76 17.13 6.54
C GLY A 256 11.76 16.90 5.42
N ILE A 257 12.97 16.48 5.78
CA ILE A 257 14.10 16.33 4.86
C ILE A 257 14.05 15.05 4.01
N ALA A 258 13.32 14.01 4.43
CA ALA A 258 13.38 12.69 3.80
C ALA A 258 13.00 12.69 2.31
N ARG A 259 12.07 13.58 1.91
CA ARG A 259 11.65 13.75 0.51
C ARG A 259 12.72 14.33 -0.40
N TRP A 260 13.71 15.03 0.16
CA TRP A 260 14.82 15.64 -0.57
C TRP A 260 16.05 14.76 -0.64
N LEU A 261 16.08 13.68 0.14
CA LEU A 261 17.23 12.80 0.29
C LEU A 261 17.06 11.47 -0.44
N THR A 262 18.19 10.87 -0.76
CA THR A 262 18.30 9.51 -1.26
C THR A 262 19.62 8.87 -0.80
N THR A 263 19.67 7.54 -0.80
CA THR A 263 20.91 6.76 -0.58
C THR A 263 21.57 6.36 -1.89
N TRP A 264 21.06 6.84 -3.03
CA TRP A 264 21.49 6.44 -4.36
C TRP A 264 21.97 7.61 -5.22
N GLY A 265 22.75 7.31 -6.26
CA GLY A 265 23.25 8.31 -7.21
C GLY A 265 24.67 8.77 -6.91
N ASP A 266 25.21 9.64 -7.77
CA ASP A 266 26.60 10.09 -7.76
C ASP A 266 26.80 11.45 -7.04
N GLY A 267 25.77 11.93 -6.35
CA GLY A 267 25.79 13.21 -5.63
C GLY A 267 25.42 14.43 -6.50
N LYS A 268 25.30 14.28 -7.81
CA LYS A 268 24.87 15.37 -8.69
C LYS A 268 23.35 15.55 -8.67
N VAL A 269 22.92 16.81 -8.77
CA VAL A 269 21.50 17.18 -8.78
C VAL A 269 21.01 17.40 -10.20
N ASN A 270 19.92 16.74 -10.55
CA ASN A 270 19.31 16.80 -11.87
C ASN A 270 18.41 18.02 -12.01
N LEU A 271 18.84 18.97 -12.84
CA LEU A 271 18.13 20.22 -13.13
C LEU A 271 16.75 20.04 -13.74
N ASN A 272 16.49 18.91 -14.40
CA ASN A 272 15.22 18.66 -15.07
C ASN A 272 14.16 18.05 -14.15
N THR A 273 14.54 17.52 -12.98
CA THR A 273 13.62 16.80 -12.09
C THR A 273 13.65 17.25 -10.63
N ALA A 274 14.75 17.83 -10.14
CA ALA A 274 14.89 18.21 -8.74
C ALA A 274 13.80 19.20 -8.27
N SER A 275 13.31 19.06 -7.04
CA SER A 275 12.36 20.02 -6.49
C SER A 275 13.01 21.39 -6.24
N ARG A 276 12.19 22.42 -5.98
CA ARG A 276 12.68 23.75 -5.62
C ARG A 276 13.64 23.70 -4.45
N GLU A 277 13.26 22.99 -3.40
CA GLU A 277 14.04 22.87 -2.16
C GLU A 277 15.35 22.13 -2.42
N VAL A 278 15.32 21.05 -3.21
CA VAL A 278 16.56 20.33 -3.60
C VAL A 278 17.50 21.23 -4.41
N LEU A 279 16.98 22.07 -5.32
CA LEU A 279 17.83 22.99 -6.08
C LEU A 279 18.42 24.11 -5.22
N LEU A 280 17.66 24.62 -4.24
CA LEU A 280 18.15 25.65 -3.31
C LEU A 280 19.30 25.16 -2.45
N THR A 281 19.39 23.86 -2.20
CA THR A 281 20.52 23.28 -1.47
C THR A 281 21.84 23.25 -2.28
N VAL A 282 21.82 23.64 -3.55
CA VAL A 282 23.02 23.70 -4.39
C VAL A 282 23.64 25.09 -4.31
N SER A 283 24.80 25.17 -3.65
CA SER A 283 25.57 26.40 -3.48
C SER A 283 25.75 27.18 -4.80
N GLY A 284 25.38 28.46 -4.79
CA GLY A 284 25.48 29.37 -5.93
C GLY A 284 24.20 29.49 -6.76
N LEU A 285 23.16 28.71 -6.48
CA LEU A 285 21.80 28.98 -6.97
C LEU A 285 21.03 29.76 -5.91
N ASN A 286 20.33 30.82 -6.32
CA ASN A 286 19.40 31.55 -5.48
C ASN A 286 17.94 31.27 -5.90
N GLU A 287 16.98 31.77 -5.13
CA GLU A 287 15.55 31.58 -5.42
C GLU A 287 15.14 32.02 -6.82
N GLN A 288 15.65 33.14 -7.30
CA GLN A 288 15.34 33.65 -8.64
C GLN A 288 15.88 32.73 -9.73
N ASN A 289 17.08 32.19 -9.55
CA ASN A 289 17.67 31.21 -10.46
C ASN A 289 16.88 29.91 -10.47
N VAL A 290 16.49 29.41 -9.29
CA VAL A 290 15.74 28.16 -9.15
C VAL A 290 14.36 28.27 -9.79
N GLU A 291 13.65 29.38 -9.56
CA GLU A 291 12.34 29.60 -10.17
C GLU A 291 12.44 29.63 -11.70
N ALA A 292 13.40 30.39 -12.24
CA ALA A 292 13.64 30.44 -13.67
C ALA A 292 13.99 29.06 -14.26
N LEU A 293 14.79 28.25 -13.55
CA LEU A 293 15.09 26.88 -13.98
C LEU A 293 13.83 26.00 -14.00
N ILE A 294 12.97 26.10 -12.99
CA ILE A 294 11.73 25.31 -12.92
C ILE A 294 10.77 25.71 -14.04
N GLU A 295 10.56 27.01 -14.25
CA GLU A 295 9.72 27.52 -15.34
C GLU A 295 10.27 27.10 -16.72
N GLY A 296 11.59 27.14 -16.89
CA GLY A 296 12.26 26.76 -18.13
C GLY A 296 12.22 25.26 -18.46
N ARG A 297 11.73 24.39 -17.56
CA ARG A 297 11.63 22.94 -17.81
C ARG A 297 10.59 22.60 -18.88
N ASN A 298 9.56 23.41 -19.06
CA ASN A 298 8.49 23.16 -20.03
C ASN A 298 8.84 23.66 -21.46
N GLY A 299 10.12 23.88 -21.74
CA GLY A 299 10.55 24.31 -23.06
C GLY A 299 10.03 25.68 -23.48
N LEU A 300 9.88 25.88 -24.79
CA LEU A 300 9.46 27.15 -25.40
C LEU A 300 7.95 27.25 -25.54
N ASP A 301 7.24 26.12 -25.64
CA ASP A 301 5.79 26.09 -25.72
C ASP A 301 5.12 26.26 -24.35
N GLY A 302 5.84 25.97 -23.26
CA GLY A 302 5.36 26.11 -21.89
C GLY A 302 4.39 24.99 -21.46
N GLU A 303 4.18 24.00 -22.33
CA GLU A 303 3.25 22.90 -22.12
C GLU A 303 4.01 21.67 -21.62
N PRO A 304 3.67 21.10 -20.45
CA PRO A 304 4.39 19.96 -19.91
C PRO A 304 4.11 18.67 -20.69
N GLY A 305 5.10 17.80 -20.78
CA GLY A 305 5.01 16.50 -21.44
C GLY A 305 5.23 16.56 -22.95
N THR A 306 5.84 17.63 -23.45
CA THR A 306 6.16 17.82 -24.87
C THR A 306 7.62 17.47 -25.16
N LYS A 307 8.00 17.51 -26.44
CA LYS A 307 9.32 17.07 -26.90
C LYS A 307 10.44 18.09 -26.62
N ASP A 308 10.12 19.35 -26.35
CA ASP A 308 11.07 20.41 -26.01
C ASP A 308 11.27 20.59 -24.51
N ASP A 309 10.61 19.77 -23.69
CA ASP A 309 10.84 19.69 -22.25
C ASP A 309 12.31 19.37 -21.89
N GLY A 310 12.71 19.97 -20.76
CA GLY A 310 13.99 19.82 -20.08
C GLY A 310 15.16 20.50 -20.79
N PHE A 311 16.17 20.85 -20.00
CA PHE A 311 17.43 21.34 -20.51
C PHE A 311 18.26 20.18 -21.08
N GLU A 312 18.81 20.35 -22.28
CA GLU A 312 19.69 19.34 -22.90
C GLU A 312 21.04 19.20 -22.20
N SER A 313 21.56 20.29 -21.64
CA SER A 313 22.85 20.32 -20.94
C SER A 313 22.84 21.30 -19.77
N VAL A 314 23.71 21.04 -18.80
CA VAL A 314 23.94 21.96 -17.67
C VAL A 314 24.36 23.33 -18.20
N ASP A 315 25.26 23.40 -19.18
CA ASP A 315 25.71 24.68 -19.75
C ASP A 315 24.56 25.52 -20.32
N LYS A 316 23.60 24.88 -21.02
CA LYS A 316 22.41 25.58 -21.53
C LYS A 316 21.52 26.08 -20.40
N ALA A 317 21.31 25.27 -19.35
CA ALA A 317 20.52 25.66 -18.19
C ALA A 317 21.16 26.81 -17.41
N MET A 318 22.48 26.77 -17.21
CA MET A 318 23.21 27.82 -16.51
C MET A 318 23.27 29.12 -17.32
N ALA A 319 23.44 29.03 -18.64
CA ALA A 319 23.35 30.18 -19.53
C ALA A 319 21.94 30.81 -19.54
N PHE A 320 20.89 29.99 -19.43
CA PHE A 320 19.51 30.45 -19.38
C PHE A 320 19.25 31.38 -18.17
N ILE A 321 19.81 31.04 -17.01
CA ILE A 321 19.73 31.88 -15.80
C ILE A 321 20.83 32.95 -15.70
N GLY A 322 21.67 33.09 -16.72
CA GLY A 322 22.77 34.06 -16.75
C GLY A 322 23.89 33.78 -15.74
N LEU A 323 24.06 32.52 -15.32
CA LEU A 323 25.07 32.13 -14.33
C LEU A 323 26.22 31.38 -15.00
N THR A 324 27.45 31.72 -14.64
CA THR A 324 28.65 31.03 -15.13
C THR A 324 29.58 30.75 -13.95
N ASN A 325 29.25 29.70 -13.20
CA ASN A 325 30.06 29.21 -12.09
C ASN A 325 30.41 27.74 -12.31
N PRO A 326 31.67 27.41 -12.63
CA PRO A 326 32.10 26.02 -12.83
C PRO A 326 31.90 25.12 -11.60
N GLU A 327 32.01 25.66 -10.38
CA GLU A 327 31.83 24.89 -9.15
C GLU A 327 30.37 24.43 -9.03
N THR A 328 29.41 25.34 -9.18
CA THR A 328 27.97 25.03 -9.20
C THR A 328 27.64 24.06 -10.33
N SER A 329 28.12 24.30 -11.56
CA SER A 329 27.88 23.40 -12.70
C SER A 329 28.39 21.98 -12.46
N SER A 330 29.49 21.80 -11.71
CA SER A 330 30.05 20.48 -11.42
C SER A 330 29.16 19.61 -10.51
N ARG A 331 28.32 20.25 -9.68
CA ARG A 331 27.35 19.61 -8.78
C ARG A 331 26.02 19.29 -9.48
N LEU A 332 25.86 19.70 -10.73
CA LEU A 332 24.61 19.59 -11.49
C LEU A 332 24.71 18.57 -12.63
N THR A 333 23.56 18.08 -13.07
CA THR A 333 23.41 17.21 -14.24
C THR A 333 22.07 17.49 -14.93
N THR A 334 21.97 17.19 -16.22
CA THR A 334 20.68 17.04 -16.93
C THR A 334 20.37 15.58 -17.24
N LYS A 335 21.29 14.67 -16.89
CA LYS A 335 21.11 13.22 -17.05
C LYS A 335 20.61 12.62 -15.74
N GLY A 336 19.63 11.73 -15.84
CA GLY A 336 19.04 11.05 -14.69
C GLY A 336 18.64 9.60 -14.96
N GLU A 337 19.07 9.04 -16.09
CA GLU A 337 18.58 7.74 -16.58
C GLU A 337 19.28 6.51 -15.98
N SER A 338 20.33 6.69 -15.17
CA SER A 338 21.16 5.58 -14.68
C SER A 338 20.61 4.92 -13.41
N ILE A 339 20.03 5.68 -12.50
CA ILE A 339 19.41 5.19 -11.26
C ILE A 339 18.04 5.82 -11.15
N LEU A 340 17.01 4.98 -11.23
CA LEU A 340 15.63 5.42 -11.33
C LEU A 340 14.81 4.74 -10.24
N ARG A 341 14.05 5.53 -9.50
CA ARG A 341 12.97 5.02 -8.66
C ARG A 341 11.77 4.71 -9.52
N VAL A 342 11.21 3.54 -9.32
CA VAL A 342 9.93 3.17 -9.90
C VAL A 342 8.94 2.94 -8.76
N VAL A 343 7.80 3.61 -8.85
CA VAL A 343 6.64 3.38 -7.98
C VAL A 343 5.52 2.87 -8.86
N SER A 344 5.09 1.63 -8.63
CA SER A 344 3.96 1.06 -9.34
C SER A 344 2.87 0.62 -8.37
N ILE A 345 1.65 1.09 -8.60
CA ILE A 345 0.48 0.78 -7.78
C ILE A 345 -0.54 0.07 -8.64
N GLY A 346 -0.75 -1.22 -8.40
CA GLY A 346 -1.82 -1.99 -9.04
C GLY A 346 -3.11 -1.87 -8.25
N GLU A 347 -4.24 -1.77 -8.95
CA GLU A 347 -5.57 -1.59 -8.37
C GLU A 347 -6.60 -2.50 -9.04
N VAL A 348 -7.41 -3.20 -8.23
CA VAL A 348 -8.57 -3.99 -8.68
C VAL A 348 -9.74 -3.75 -7.73
N GLU A 349 -10.79 -3.09 -8.24
CA GLU A 349 -12.03 -2.84 -7.49
C GLU A 349 -11.77 -2.28 -6.06
N GLY A 350 -10.89 -1.29 -5.96
CA GLY A 350 -10.50 -0.63 -4.71
C GLY A 350 -9.42 -1.34 -3.88
N VAL A 351 -9.04 -2.58 -4.21
CA VAL A 351 -7.90 -3.27 -3.56
C VAL A 351 -6.61 -2.86 -4.26
N ARG A 352 -5.64 -2.34 -3.50
CA ARG A 352 -4.39 -1.82 -4.03
C ARG A 352 -3.17 -2.57 -3.49
N ASN A 353 -2.12 -2.64 -4.30
CA ASN A 353 -0.81 -3.15 -3.90
C ASN A 353 0.27 -2.33 -4.58
N GLY A 354 1.27 -1.89 -3.83
CA GLY A 354 2.34 -1.02 -4.30
C GLY A 354 3.68 -1.73 -4.37
N ILE A 355 4.51 -1.35 -5.34
CA ILE A 355 5.91 -1.74 -5.45
C ILE A 355 6.74 -0.46 -5.57
N TRP A 356 7.74 -0.32 -4.71
CA TRP A 356 8.76 0.71 -4.75
C TRP A 356 10.10 0.02 -5.00
N CYS A 357 10.72 0.30 -6.14
CA CYS A 357 12.01 -0.27 -6.46
C CYS A 357 12.98 0.78 -6.99
N ILE A 358 14.27 0.52 -6.79
CA ILE A 358 15.35 1.28 -7.39
C ILE A 358 15.92 0.43 -8.49
N LEU A 359 15.92 0.97 -9.71
CA LEU A 359 16.42 0.31 -10.89
C LEU A 359 17.70 0.99 -11.36
N ARG A 360 18.71 0.19 -11.67
CA ARG A 360 19.90 0.66 -12.39
C ARG A 360 19.75 0.38 -13.86
N ALA A 361 19.85 1.42 -14.68
CA ALA A 361 19.91 1.33 -16.13
C ALA A 361 21.35 1.53 -16.60
N ALA A 362 21.91 0.51 -17.25
CA ALA A 362 23.23 0.56 -17.85
C ALA A 362 23.34 -0.49 -18.96
N ASP A 363 24.06 -0.17 -20.04
CA ASP A 363 24.37 -1.11 -21.13
C ASP A 363 23.14 -1.83 -21.71
N LYS A 364 22.04 -1.11 -21.92
CA LYS A 364 20.74 -1.64 -22.38
C LYS A 364 20.13 -2.69 -21.47
N LYS A 365 20.53 -2.72 -20.21
CA LYS A 365 19.95 -3.57 -19.17
C LYS A 365 19.36 -2.69 -18.08
N VAL A 366 18.29 -3.18 -17.47
CA VAL A 366 17.66 -2.56 -16.30
C VAL A 366 17.60 -3.62 -15.20
N MET A 367 18.27 -3.36 -14.09
CA MET A 367 18.41 -4.31 -12.98
C MET A 367 17.89 -3.70 -11.69
N PRO A 368 17.11 -4.43 -10.87
CA PRO A 368 16.71 -3.95 -9.55
C PRO A 368 17.92 -3.93 -8.60
N LEU A 369 18.09 -2.81 -7.91
CA LEU A 369 19.03 -2.64 -6.79
C LEU A 369 18.32 -2.78 -5.44
N PHE A 370 17.09 -2.29 -5.37
CA PHE A 370 16.23 -2.35 -4.19
C PHE A 370 14.81 -2.69 -4.61
N TRP A 371 14.11 -3.45 -3.77
CA TRP A 371 12.73 -3.86 -4.03
C TRP A 371 11.94 -3.93 -2.72
N ARG A 372 10.85 -3.19 -2.67
CA ARG A 372 9.88 -3.22 -1.57
C ARG A 372 8.48 -3.35 -2.13
N GLU A 373 7.72 -4.28 -1.60
CA GLU A 373 6.35 -4.53 -2.01
C GLU A 373 5.44 -4.54 -0.79
N GLU A 374 4.36 -3.78 -0.84
CA GLU A 374 3.45 -3.63 0.29
C GLU A 374 1.99 -3.56 -0.19
N PRO A 375 1.05 -4.22 0.51
CA PRO A 375 -0.36 -3.96 0.30
C PRO A 375 -0.69 -2.52 0.72
N LEU A 376 -1.57 -1.86 -0.05
CA LEU A 376 -2.00 -0.50 0.24
C LEU A 376 -3.43 -0.53 0.81
N GLU A 377 -3.63 0.23 1.89
CA GLU A 377 -4.93 0.38 2.55
C GLU A 377 -5.93 1.21 1.74
#